data_AF-A0A7W0RUD1-F1
#
_entry.id   AF-A0A7W0RUD1-F1
#
_cell.length_a   1.000
_cell.length_b   1.000
_cell.length_c   1.000
_cell.angle_alpha   90.00
_cell.angle_beta   90.00
_cell.angle_gamma   90.00
#
_symmetry.space_group_name_H-M   'P 1'
#
loop_
_entity.id
_entity.type
_entity.pdbx_description
1 polymer ?
#
loop_
_entity_poly.entity_id
_entity_poly.type
_entity_poly.pdbx_seq_one_letter_code
_entity_poly.pdbx_strand_id
1 'polypeptide(L)'
;MATKTTLNSKNLEALGAERLAELLIEVSTGDAAMKRRLRLELAGAASPAEAAREVRKRLASIARGRTFIDWQKRRAFVADIATQRRAIVDQIAPGDPGEALDLLWQFLSLAGPVYDRCDDSSGAIGDEFRAACVDLGAIAQVVGPDPERLAERTFDAICANDYGQYDDLIALLAPALGPKGLDHLKARVMDLARTPVATPPDREREKIGWATSGPIYADQIARSRHDSTVQLALEAIADAQGDVDGFIAQKTDKAKT
;
A
#
# COMPACT_ATOMS: atom_id res chain seq x y z
N MET A 1 14.61 39.34 -10.31
CA MET A 1 15.74 38.52 -9.78
C MET A 1 15.50 38.34 -8.28
N ALA A 2 15.52 37.10 -7.77
CA ALA A 2 15.35 36.88 -6.33
C ALA A 2 16.54 37.48 -5.56
N THR A 3 16.28 38.17 -4.45
CA THR A 3 17.33 38.77 -3.62
C THR A 3 18.18 37.67 -2.97
N LYS A 4 19.47 37.95 -2.71
CA LYS A 4 20.39 36.98 -2.08
C LYS A 4 19.95 36.52 -0.68
N THR A 5 18.99 37.19 -0.07
CA THR A 5 18.44 36.90 1.27
C THR A 5 17.08 36.19 1.25
N THR A 6 16.50 35.94 0.07
CA THR A 6 15.23 35.19 -0.02
C THR A 6 15.46 33.74 0.42
N LEU A 7 14.60 33.16 1.28
CA LEU A 7 14.71 31.76 1.68
C LEU A 7 14.35 30.83 0.51
N ASN A 8 15.34 30.15 -0.07
CA ASN A 8 15.21 29.14 -1.12
C ASN A 8 16.45 28.23 -1.17
N SER A 9 16.39 27.07 -1.85
CA SER A 9 17.53 26.11 -1.84
C SER A 9 18.81 26.72 -2.40
N LYS A 10 18.73 27.49 -3.50
CA LYS A 10 19.89 28.15 -4.11
C LYS A 10 20.63 29.08 -3.16
N ASN A 11 19.89 29.86 -2.36
CA ASN A 11 20.48 30.76 -1.37
C ASN A 11 20.98 30.00 -0.13
N LEU A 12 20.36 28.87 0.23
CA LEU A 12 20.86 27.98 1.29
C LEU A 12 22.15 27.26 0.89
N GLU A 13 22.24 26.76 -0.34
CA GLU A 13 23.46 26.14 -0.90
C GLU A 13 24.67 27.08 -0.82
N ALA A 14 24.46 28.39 -0.98
CA ALA A 14 25.50 29.41 -0.86
C ALA A 14 26.08 29.55 0.57
N LEU A 15 25.44 28.98 1.60
CA LEU A 15 25.99 28.94 2.97
C LEU A 15 27.13 27.92 3.12
N GLY A 16 27.25 26.97 2.19
CA GLY A 16 28.26 25.91 2.22
C GLY A 16 27.87 24.69 3.06
N ALA A 17 28.49 23.55 2.75
CA ALA A 17 28.12 22.25 3.31
C ALA A 17 28.29 22.17 4.85
N GLU A 18 29.36 22.74 5.39
CA GLU A 18 29.64 22.74 6.84
C GLU A 18 28.53 23.46 7.62
N ARG A 19 28.18 24.68 7.19
CA ARG A 19 27.13 25.46 7.86
C ARG A 19 25.75 24.80 7.74
N LEU A 20 25.46 24.20 6.58
CA LEU A 20 24.21 23.46 6.39
C LEU A 20 24.15 22.21 7.27
N ALA A 21 25.25 21.48 7.42
CA ALA A 21 25.31 20.31 8.31
C ALA A 21 25.07 20.70 9.78
N GLU A 22 25.70 21.77 10.26
CA GLU A 22 25.45 22.31 11.61
C GLU A 22 23.98 22.66 11.82
N LEU A 23 23.38 23.39 10.88
CA LEU A 23 21.97 23.77 10.94
C LEU A 23 21.05 22.55 10.93
N LEU A 24 21.34 21.53 10.13
CA LEU A 24 20.57 20.28 10.11
C LEU A 24 20.66 19.51 11.43
N ILE A 25 21.82 19.52 12.10
CA ILE A 25 21.97 18.95 13.44
C ILE A 25 21.19 19.77 14.48
N GLU A 26 21.25 21.09 14.41
CA GLU A 26 20.51 22.00 15.29
C GLU A 26 19.01 21.77 15.18
N VAL A 27 18.44 21.86 13.97
CA VAL A 27 16.98 21.73 13.75
C VAL A 27 16.48 20.30 13.98
N SER A 28 17.33 19.29 13.84
CA SER A 28 16.95 17.91 14.15
C SER A 28 17.06 17.59 15.64
N THR A 29 17.67 18.45 16.45
CA THR A 29 17.78 18.21 17.90
C THR A 29 16.40 18.26 18.55
N GLY A 30 16.05 17.19 19.28
CA GLY A 30 14.70 17.00 19.84
C GLY A 30 13.67 16.46 18.85
N ASP A 31 13.92 16.50 17.54
CA ASP A 31 13.01 15.98 16.51
C ASP A 31 13.44 14.58 16.05
N ALA A 32 12.78 13.55 16.58
CA ALA A 32 13.05 12.17 16.21
C ALA A 32 12.72 11.85 14.74
N ALA A 33 11.74 12.53 14.14
CA ALA A 33 11.37 12.33 12.74
C ALA A 33 12.44 12.91 11.81
N MET A 34 12.89 14.14 12.07
CA MET A 34 13.96 14.76 11.31
C MET A 34 15.27 13.96 11.41
N LYS A 35 15.64 13.49 12.60
CA LYS A 35 16.81 12.62 12.79
C LYS A 35 16.71 11.31 12.01
N ARG A 36 15.52 10.72 11.88
CA ARG A 36 15.33 9.52 11.04
C ARG A 36 15.47 9.84 9.57
N ARG A 37 14.89 10.96 9.09
CA ARG A 37 15.04 11.38 7.70
C ARG A 37 16.52 11.60 7.35
N LEU A 38 17.27 12.33 8.16
CA LEU A 38 18.70 12.55 7.92
C LEU A 38 19.51 11.26 7.88
N ARG A 39 19.23 10.31 8.79
CA ARG A 39 19.89 8.99 8.75
C ARG A 39 19.57 8.21 7.48
N LEU A 40 18.33 8.29 7.00
CA LEU A 40 17.92 7.64 5.76
C LEU A 40 18.63 8.27 4.55
N GLU A 41 18.74 9.59 4.48
CA GLU A 41 19.51 10.27 3.42
C GLU A 41 20.98 9.88 3.43
N LEU A 42 21.60 9.80 4.62
CA LEU A 42 22.98 9.33 4.76
C LEU A 42 23.15 7.87 4.32
N ALA A 43 22.17 7.00 4.66
CA ALA A 43 22.19 5.60 4.27
C ALA A 43 22.06 5.44 2.75
N GLY A 44 21.15 6.19 2.11
CA GLY A 44 20.99 6.20 0.65
C GLY A 44 22.20 6.75 -0.08
N ALA A 45 22.85 7.78 0.45
CA ALA A 45 24.11 8.28 -0.10
C ALA A 45 25.26 7.26 0.03
N ALA A 46 25.22 6.37 1.02
CA ALA A 46 26.21 5.32 1.19
C ALA A 46 25.98 4.14 0.24
N SER A 47 24.77 3.58 0.20
CA SER A 47 24.37 2.56 -0.78
C SER A 47 22.87 2.27 -0.75
N PRO A 48 22.28 1.73 -1.85
CA PRO A 48 20.92 1.21 -1.87
C PRO A 48 20.63 0.19 -0.75
N ALA A 49 21.59 -0.68 -0.43
CA ALA A 49 21.45 -1.71 0.59
C ALA A 49 21.32 -1.12 2.02
N GLU A 50 22.07 -0.06 2.32
CA GLU A 50 21.98 0.62 3.62
C GLU A 50 20.64 1.38 3.76
N ALA A 51 20.18 2.06 2.69
CA ALA A 51 18.85 2.65 2.66
C ALA A 51 17.75 1.58 2.88
N ALA A 52 17.85 0.44 2.19
CA ALA A 52 16.92 -0.66 2.34
C ALA A 52 16.86 -1.21 3.78
N ARG A 53 17.99 -1.27 4.48
CA ARG A 53 18.03 -1.67 5.90
C ARG A 53 17.30 -0.68 6.79
N GLU A 54 17.50 0.63 6.60
CA GLU A 54 16.81 1.66 7.39
C GLU A 54 15.31 1.71 7.10
N VAL A 55 14.90 1.60 5.83
CA VAL A 55 13.49 1.50 5.44
C VAL A 55 12.86 0.27 6.09
N ARG A 56 13.43 -0.93 5.92
CA ARG A 56 12.92 -2.18 6.50
C ARG A 56 12.73 -2.07 8.01
N LYS A 57 13.71 -1.51 8.72
CA LYS A 57 13.63 -1.26 10.16
C LYS A 57 12.45 -0.35 10.50
N ARG A 58 12.21 0.70 9.71
CA ARG A 58 11.09 1.61 9.93
C ARG A 58 9.75 0.96 9.63
N LEU A 59 9.60 0.24 8.51
CA LEU A 59 8.38 -0.51 8.17
C LEU A 59 8.05 -1.51 9.30
N ALA A 60 9.03 -2.29 9.77
CA ALA A 60 8.85 -3.21 10.89
C ALA A 60 8.48 -2.51 12.22
N SER A 61 8.93 -1.28 12.42
CA SER A 61 8.51 -0.46 13.57
C SER A 61 7.08 0.05 13.43
N ILE A 62 6.64 0.40 12.21
CA ILE A 62 5.26 0.84 11.94
C ILE A 62 4.30 -0.34 12.11
N ALA A 63 4.64 -1.51 11.56
CA ALA A 63 3.85 -2.74 11.66
C ALA A 63 3.57 -3.15 13.12
N ARG A 64 4.58 -3.00 14.01
CA ARG A 64 4.46 -3.36 15.43
C ARG A 64 3.79 -2.27 16.29
N GLY A 65 3.60 -1.07 15.76
CA GLY A 65 3.00 0.03 16.49
C GLY A 65 1.55 -0.27 16.84
N ARG A 66 1.16 -0.09 18.10
CA ARG A 66 -0.23 -0.28 18.56
C ARG A 66 -0.92 0.99 19.06
N THR A 67 -0.16 2.07 19.22
CA THR A 67 -0.70 3.34 19.68
C THR A 67 -1.59 3.97 18.61
N PHE A 68 -2.76 4.45 19.04
CA PHE A 68 -3.68 5.21 18.19
C PHE A 68 -3.02 6.50 17.70
N ILE A 69 -3.17 6.78 16.41
CA ILE A 69 -2.62 7.95 15.74
C ILE A 69 -3.76 8.97 15.63
N ASP A 70 -3.77 9.90 16.59
CA ASP A 70 -4.71 11.00 16.59
C ASP A 70 -4.46 11.99 15.43
N TRP A 71 -5.45 12.87 15.21
CA TRP A 71 -5.41 13.87 14.15
C TRP A 71 -4.20 14.83 14.24
N GLN A 72 -3.65 15.08 15.44
CA GLN A 72 -2.49 15.95 15.63
C GLN A 72 -1.22 15.28 15.10
N LYS A 73 -1.10 13.95 15.30
CA LYS A 73 0.05 13.15 14.85
C LYS A 73 -0.07 12.67 13.41
N ARG A 74 -1.30 12.60 12.87
CA ARG A 74 -1.56 12.07 11.52
C ARG A 74 -0.70 12.71 10.44
N ARG A 75 -0.56 14.04 10.44
CA ARG A 75 0.24 14.75 9.42
C ARG A 75 1.70 14.31 9.44
N ALA A 76 2.31 14.20 10.61
CA ALA A 76 3.69 13.76 10.76
C ALA A 76 3.84 12.27 10.38
N PHE A 77 2.82 11.45 10.69
CA PHE A 77 2.81 10.04 10.34
C PHE A 77 2.71 9.82 8.83
N VAL A 78 1.81 10.53 8.13
CA VAL A 78 1.71 10.51 6.66
C VAL A 78 3.03 10.93 6.02
N ALA A 79 3.65 12.02 6.51
CA ALA A 79 4.95 12.46 6.01
C ALA A 79 6.07 11.42 6.19
N ASP A 80 6.01 10.64 7.27
CA ASP A 80 6.94 9.53 7.52
C ASP A 80 6.68 8.33 6.60
N ILE A 81 5.41 7.97 6.36
CA ILE A 81 5.02 6.96 5.35
C ILE A 81 5.52 7.37 3.96
N ALA A 82 5.19 8.59 3.52
CA ALA A 82 5.63 9.16 2.24
C ALA A 82 7.16 9.21 2.12
N THR A 83 7.86 9.43 3.23
CA THR A 83 9.32 9.37 3.31
C THR A 83 9.85 7.98 3.02
N GLN A 84 9.24 6.93 3.58
CA GLN A 84 9.67 5.54 3.33
C GLN A 84 9.39 5.14 1.88
N ARG A 85 8.18 5.43 1.37
CA ARG A 85 7.83 5.14 -0.03
C ARG A 85 8.81 5.76 -1.01
N ARG A 86 9.08 7.07 -0.87
CA ARG A 86 10.06 7.77 -1.72
C ARG A 86 11.46 7.22 -1.60
N ALA A 87 11.92 6.82 -0.41
CA ALA A 87 13.24 6.20 -0.29
C ALA A 87 13.33 4.87 -1.06
N ILE A 88 12.25 4.07 -1.07
CA ILE A 88 12.18 2.85 -1.87
C ILE A 88 12.32 3.15 -3.36
N VAL A 89 11.57 4.13 -3.86
CA VAL A 89 11.54 4.45 -5.30
C VAL A 89 12.78 5.23 -5.74
N ASP A 90 13.21 6.24 -4.98
CA ASP A 90 14.21 7.20 -5.42
C ASP A 90 15.64 6.76 -5.09
N GLN A 91 15.84 6.01 -4.00
CA GLN A 91 17.18 5.67 -3.50
C GLN A 91 17.53 4.20 -3.65
N ILE A 92 16.53 3.31 -3.57
CA ILE A 92 16.74 1.85 -3.60
C ILE A 92 16.52 1.32 -5.02
N ALA A 93 15.36 1.58 -5.62
CA ALA A 93 14.98 1.01 -6.91
C ALA A 93 16.00 1.24 -8.06
N PRO A 94 16.70 2.38 -8.17
CA PRO A 94 17.66 2.59 -9.25
C PRO A 94 18.88 1.66 -9.17
N GLY A 95 19.25 1.20 -7.97
CA GLY A 95 20.40 0.32 -7.75
C GLY A 95 20.04 -1.14 -7.47
N ASP A 96 18.87 -1.37 -6.88
CA ASP A 96 18.36 -2.71 -6.56
C ASP A 96 16.82 -2.73 -6.69
N PRO A 97 16.28 -2.88 -7.91
CA PRO A 97 14.83 -2.87 -8.14
C PRO A 97 14.14 -4.10 -7.54
N GLY A 98 14.85 -5.22 -7.35
CA GLY A 98 14.31 -6.41 -6.71
C GLY A 98 14.03 -6.20 -5.23
N GLU A 99 15.01 -5.65 -4.50
CA GLU A 99 14.84 -5.27 -3.10
C GLU A 99 13.75 -4.18 -2.93
N ALA A 100 13.68 -3.22 -3.86
CA ALA A 100 12.64 -2.20 -3.85
C ALA A 100 11.23 -2.80 -4.02
N LEU A 101 11.07 -3.78 -4.93
CA LEU A 101 9.81 -4.51 -5.11
C LEU A 101 9.38 -5.20 -3.80
N ASP A 102 10.31 -5.88 -3.14
CA ASP A 102 10.02 -6.58 -1.88
C ASP A 102 9.70 -5.63 -0.72
N LEU A 103 10.33 -4.45 -0.68
CA LEU A 103 10.02 -3.42 0.30
C LEU A 103 8.65 -2.76 0.03
N LEU A 104 8.24 -2.58 -1.23
CA LEU A 104 6.92 -2.06 -1.53
C LEU A 104 5.82 -3.04 -1.12
N TRP A 105 5.99 -4.34 -1.35
CA TRP A 105 5.04 -5.32 -0.81
C TRP A 105 4.97 -5.33 0.72
N GLN A 106 6.11 -5.20 1.40
CA GLN A 106 6.13 -5.00 2.86
C GLN A 106 5.43 -3.70 3.27
N PHE A 107 5.62 -2.63 2.50
CA PHE A 107 4.96 -1.35 2.73
C PHE A 107 3.44 -1.50 2.59
N LEU A 108 2.94 -2.12 1.52
CA LEU A 108 1.51 -2.37 1.34
C LEU A 108 0.94 -3.18 2.51
N SER A 109 1.64 -4.22 2.99
CA SER A 109 1.19 -5.00 4.16
C SER A 109 0.95 -4.19 5.44
N LEU A 110 1.41 -2.93 5.50
CA LEU A 110 1.12 -2.03 6.61
C LEU A 110 -0.32 -1.50 6.60
N ALA A 111 -1.06 -1.57 5.49
CA ALA A 111 -2.37 -0.95 5.34
C ALA A 111 -3.34 -1.31 6.47
N GLY A 112 -3.65 -2.60 6.66
CA GLY A 112 -4.55 -3.07 7.72
C GLY A 112 -4.13 -2.57 9.11
N PRO A 113 -2.90 -2.89 9.58
CA PRO A 113 -2.41 -2.43 10.88
C PRO A 113 -2.36 -0.91 11.06
N VAL A 114 -2.29 -0.13 9.97
CA VAL A 114 -2.34 1.33 10.03
C VAL A 114 -3.78 1.82 10.14
N TYR A 115 -4.70 1.32 9.33
CA TYR A 115 -6.11 1.70 9.38
C TYR A 115 -6.78 1.31 10.70
N ASP A 116 -6.40 0.17 11.29
CA ASP A 116 -6.91 -0.26 12.60
C ASP A 116 -6.64 0.73 13.74
N ARG A 117 -5.65 1.62 13.57
CA ARG A 117 -5.20 2.54 14.63
C ARG A 117 -5.08 3.99 14.19
N CYS A 118 -5.61 4.35 13.03
CA CYS A 118 -5.58 5.72 12.55
C CYS A 118 -6.88 6.07 11.84
N ASP A 119 -7.47 7.19 12.22
CA ASP A 119 -8.57 7.77 11.48
C ASP A 119 -8.04 8.50 10.22
N ASP A 120 -8.24 7.87 9.07
CA ASP A 120 -7.92 8.43 7.75
C ASP A 120 -9.15 9.05 7.05
N SER A 121 -10.04 9.71 7.78
CA SER A 121 -11.14 10.47 7.17
C SER A 121 -10.67 11.54 6.16
N SER A 122 -9.38 11.92 6.17
CA SER A 122 -8.80 12.79 5.13
C SER A 122 -8.45 12.09 3.82
N GLY A 123 -8.33 10.76 3.81
CA GLY A 123 -7.85 9.96 2.68
C GLY A 123 -6.34 10.01 2.43
N ALA A 124 -5.58 10.77 3.23
CA ALA A 124 -4.15 11.01 3.01
C ALA A 124 -3.28 9.76 3.24
N ILE A 125 -3.68 8.85 4.12
CA ILE A 125 -2.99 7.56 4.28
C ILE A 125 -3.30 6.66 3.08
N GLY A 126 -4.58 6.62 2.66
CA GLY A 126 -5.00 5.88 1.47
C GLY A 126 -4.34 6.37 0.19
N ASP A 127 -4.11 7.67 0.04
CA ASP A 127 -3.35 8.24 -1.08
C ASP A 127 -1.92 7.68 -1.14
N GLU A 128 -1.25 7.51 0.00
CA GLU A 128 0.10 6.94 0.03
C GLU A 128 0.12 5.44 -0.31
N PHE A 129 -0.89 4.67 0.10
CA PHE A 129 -1.00 3.25 -0.30
C PHE A 129 -1.35 3.09 -1.78
N ARG A 130 -2.25 3.91 -2.31
CA ARG A 130 -2.56 3.94 -3.76
C ARG A 130 -1.34 4.35 -4.58
N ALA A 131 -0.60 5.36 -4.14
CA ALA A 131 0.65 5.75 -4.78
C ALA A 131 1.71 4.64 -4.74
N ALA A 132 1.81 3.91 -3.61
CA ALA A 132 2.70 2.75 -3.51
C ALA A 132 2.28 1.59 -4.45
N CYS A 133 0.99 1.41 -4.74
CA CYS A 133 0.53 0.45 -5.75
C CYS A 133 0.99 0.84 -7.16
N VAL A 134 0.96 2.14 -7.49
CA VAL A 134 1.48 2.65 -8.77
C VAL A 134 2.98 2.40 -8.88
N ASP A 135 3.73 2.72 -7.83
CA ASP A 135 5.17 2.47 -7.74
C ASP A 135 5.48 0.96 -7.89
N LEU A 136 4.67 0.11 -7.25
CA LEU A 136 4.80 -1.34 -7.31
C LEU A 136 4.61 -1.86 -8.73
N GLY A 137 3.58 -1.39 -9.44
CA GLY A 137 3.34 -1.74 -10.84
C GLY A 137 4.52 -1.40 -11.74
N ALA A 138 5.03 -0.17 -11.63
CA ALA A 138 6.16 0.30 -12.41
C ALA A 138 7.44 -0.52 -12.12
N ILE A 139 7.75 -0.77 -10.85
CA ILE A 139 8.93 -1.54 -10.45
C ILE A 139 8.78 -3.01 -10.84
N ALA A 140 7.60 -3.62 -10.66
CA ALA A 140 7.34 -5.01 -11.06
C ALA A 140 7.59 -5.21 -12.57
N GLN A 141 7.20 -4.24 -13.40
CA GLN A 141 7.46 -4.28 -14.84
C GLN A 141 8.95 -4.23 -15.17
N VAL A 142 9.75 -3.45 -14.43
CA VAL A 142 11.21 -3.39 -14.59
C VAL A 142 11.88 -4.68 -14.12
N VAL A 143 11.46 -5.23 -12.98
CA VAL A 143 12.04 -6.44 -12.40
C VAL A 143 11.69 -7.68 -13.21
N GLY A 144 10.47 -7.76 -13.76
CA GLY A 144 9.97 -8.95 -14.44
C GLY A 144 9.97 -10.19 -13.53
N PRO A 145 9.32 -10.15 -12.36
CA PRO A 145 9.27 -11.29 -11.45
C PRO A 145 8.54 -12.47 -12.10
N ASP A 146 8.70 -13.66 -11.53
CA ASP A 146 7.91 -14.82 -11.96
C ASP A 146 6.41 -14.51 -11.91
N PRO A 147 5.67 -14.64 -13.04
CA PRO A 147 4.27 -14.24 -13.12
C PRO A 147 3.35 -14.96 -12.13
N GLU A 148 3.59 -16.23 -11.83
CA GLU A 148 2.75 -17.01 -10.91
C GLU A 148 3.00 -16.56 -9.46
N ARG A 149 4.27 -16.34 -9.08
CA ARG A 149 4.59 -15.76 -7.77
C ARG A 149 4.01 -14.36 -7.59
N LEU A 150 4.04 -13.54 -8.65
CA LEU A 150 3.43 -12.20 -8.61
C LEU A 150 1.90 -12.31 -8.46
N ALA A 151 1.27 -13.26 -9.16
CA ALA A 151 -0.16 -13.53 -9.04
C ALA A 151 -0.55 -13.97 -7.62
N GLU A 152 0.20 -14.86 -6.96
CA GLU A 152 -0.08 -15.25 -5.57
C GLU A 152 0.01 -14.06 -4.61
N ARG A 153 1.04 -13.22 -4.72
CA ARG A 153 1.15 -12.01 -3.87
C ARG A 153 0.02 -11.01 -4.13
N THR A 154 -0.39 -10.89 -5.39
CA THR A 154 -1.54 -10.05 -5.78
C THR A 154 -2.82 -10.59 -5.18
N PHE A 155 -3.02 -11.91 -5.24
CA PHE A 155 -4.17 -12.60 -4.64
C PHE A 155 -4.24 -12.37 -3.13
N ASP A 156 -3.12 -12.53 -2.41
CA ASP A 156 -3.06 -12.28 -0.97
C ASP A 156 -3.43 -10.83 -0.64
N ALA A 157 -2.96 -9.86 -1.44
CA ALA A 157 -3.26 -8.45 -1.24
C ALA A 157 -4.73 -8.11 -1.48
N ILE A 158 -5.35 -8.59 -2.56
CA ILE A 158 -6.78 -8.34 -2.82
C ILE A 158 -7.69 -8.97 -1.76
N CYS A 159 -7.28 -10.09 -1.16
CA CYS A 159 -8.00 -10.70 -0.04
C CYS A 159 -7.89 -9.87 1.25
N ALA A 160 -6.85 -9.05 1.38
CA ALA A 160 -6.63 -8.12 2.49
C ALA A 160 -7.05 -6.66 2.16
N ASN A 161 -7.90 -6.47 1.14
CA ASN A 161 -8.34 -5.15 0.67
C ASN A 161 -9.55 -4.60 1.45
N ASP A 162 -9.49 -4.64 2.79
CA ASP A 162 -10.63 -4.26 3.65
C ASP A 162 -11.09 -2.80 3.53
N TYR A 163 -10.23 -1.91 3.00
CA TYR A 163 -10.48 -0.47 2.91
C TYR A 163 -10.44 0.06 1.46
N GLY A 164 -10.40 -0.82 0.45
CA GLY A 164 -10.33 -0.43 -0.96
C GLY A 164 -8.98 0.14 -1.40
N GLN A 165 -7.94 0.02 -0.55
CA GLN A 165 -6.61 0.56 -0.82
C GLN A 165 -5.89 -0.10 -2.00
N TYR A 166 -6.38 -1.25 -2.47
CA TYR A 166 -5.81 -2.05 -3.57
C TYR A 166 -6.76 -2.23 -4.77
N ASP A 167 -7.81 -1.40 -4.88
CA ASP A 167 -8.82 -1.56 -5.94
C ASP A 167 -8.20 -1.56 -7.36
N ASP A 168 -7.19 -0.73 -7.59
CA ASP A 168 -6.52 -0.61 -8.89
C ASP A 168 -5.34 -1.59 -9.06
N LEU A 169 -5.01 -2.42 -8.05
CA LEU A 169 -3.76 -3.19 -8.00
C LEU A 169 -3.61 -4.18 -9.16
N ILE A 170 -4.71 -4.87 -9.54
CA ILE A 170 -4.69 -5.84 -10.64
C ILE A 170 -4.36 -5.14 -11.96
N ALA A 171 -4.99 -4.00 -12.24
CA ALA A 171 -4.73 -3.23 -13.45
C ALA A 171 -3.29 -2.71 -13.50
N LEU A 172 -2.76 -2.25 -12.37
CA LEU A 172 -1.38 -1.76 -12.25
C LEU A 172 -0.33 -2.87 -12.43
N LEU A 173 -0.63 -4.09 -11.99
CA LEU A 173 0.27 -5.24 -12.13
C LEU A 173 0.07 -6.04 -13.42
N ALA A 174 -1.03 -5.83 -14.15
CA ALA A 174 -1.35 -6.57 -15.37
C ALA A 174 -0.19 -6.62 -16.40
N PRO A 175 0.56 -5.54 -16.67
CA PRO A 175 1.71 -5.60 -17.58
C PRO A 175 2.82 -6.53 -17.11
N ALA A 176 3.07 -6.63 -15.80
CA ALA A 176 4.10 -7.49 -15.21
C ALA A 176 3.62 -8.94 -15.03
N LEU A 177 2.32 -9.13 -14.75
CA LEU A 177 1.67 -10.45 -14.69
C LEU A 177 1.63 -11.12 -16.07
N GLY A 178 1.33 -10.34 -17.12
CA GLY A 178 1.06 -10.87 -18.45
C GLY A 178 -0.06 -11.92 -18.46
N PRO A 179 -0.28 -12.61 -19.59
CA PRO A 179 -1.35 -13.60 -19.71
C PRO A 179 -1.22 -14.73 -18.69
N LYS A 180 0.00 -15.25 -18.49
CA LYS A 180 0.29 -16.36 -17.58
C LYS A 180 -0.08 -16.01 -16.13
N GLY A 181 0.33 -14.84 -15.64
CA GLY A 181 0.03 -14.41 -14.28
C GLY A 181 -1.45 -14.09 -14.09
N LEU A 182 -2.10 -13.47 -15.09
CA LEU A 182 -3.54 -13.18 -15.05
C LEU A 182 -4.39 -14.45 -15.04
N ASP A 183 -4.05 -15.46 -15.82
CA ASP A 183 -4.75 -16.76 -15.81
C ASP A 183 -4.59 -17.48 -14.48
N HIS A 184 -3.38 -17.45 -13.90
CA HIS A 184 -3.13 -18.00 -12.57
C HIS A 184 -3.94 -17.27 -11.50
N LEU A 185 -3.92 -15.94 -11.51
CA LEU A 185 -4.70 -15.11 -10.58
C LEU A 185 -6.21 -15.40 -10.72
N LYS A 186 -6.72 -15.52 -11.96
CA LYS A 186 -8.12 -15.88 -12.23
C LYS A 186 -8.47 -17.22 -11.61
N ALA A 187 -7.61 -18.23 -11.74
CA ALA A 187 -7.82 -19.55 -11.12
C ALA A 187 -7.90 -19.44 -9.59
N ARG A 188 -7.01 -18.68 -8.95
CA ARG A 188 -7.04 -18.46 -7.48
C ARG A 188 -8.33 -17.78 -7.02
N VAL A 189 -8.79 -16.76 -7.76
CA VAL A 189 -10.05 -16.06 -7.46
C VAL A 189 -11.27 -16.97 -7.68
N MET A 190 -11.26 -17.83 -8.70
CA MET A 190 -12.32 -18.82 -8.92
C MET A 190 -12.35 -19.90 -7.84
N ASP A 191 -11.20 -20.32 -7.32
CA ASP A 191 -11.12 -21.25 -6.19
C ASP A 191 -11.63 -20.60 -4.89
N LEU A 192 -11.33 -19.31 -4.68
CA LEU A 192 -11.92 -18.52 -3.59
C LEU A 192 -13.45 -18.50 -3.72
N ALA A 193 -13.98 -18.19 -4.90
CA ALA A 193 -15.43 -18.16 -5.16
C ALA A 193 -16.15 -19.48 -4.83
N ARG A 194 -15.46 -20.62 -4.95
CA ARG A 194 -15.98 -21.96 -4.61
C ARG A 194 -15.89 -22.29 -3.12
N THR A 195 -15.17 -21.50 -2.34
CA THR A 195 -14.97 -21.71 -0.91
C THR A 195 -16.05 -20.94 -0.13
N PRO A 196 -17.06 -21.63 0.44
CA PRO A 196 -18.16 -20.94 1.11
C PRO A 196 -17.69 -20.26 2.41
N VAL A 197 -18.15 -19.03 2.62
CA VAL A 197 -18.02 -18.36 3.93
C VAL A 197 -18.89 -19.09 4.96
N ALA A 198 -18.25 -19.58 6.02
CA ALA A 198 -18.91 -20.32 7.08
C ALA A 198 -20.05 -19.49 7.69
N THR A 199 -21.24 -20.08 7.80
CA THR A 199 -22.38 -19.46 8.47
C THR A 199 -22.57 -20.15 9.82
N PRO A 200 -22.27 -19.46 10.94
CA PRO A 200 -22.45 -20.04 12.25
C PRO A 200 -23.96 -20.29 12.53
N PRO A 201 -24.30 -21.29 13.36
CA PRO A 201 -25.67 -21.50 13.82
C PRO A 201 -26.25 -20.22 14.45
N ASP A 202 -27.56 -19.98 14.33
CA ASP A 202 -28.19 -18.71 14.76
C ASP A 202 -27.86 -18.29 16.20
N ARG A 203 -27.75 -19.25 17.12
CA ARG A 203 -27.41 -19.01 18.54
C ARG A 203 -25.94 -18.59 18.78
N GLU A 204 -25.07 -18.77 17.80
CA GLU A 204 -23.64 -18.46 17.83
C GLU A 204 -23.28 -17.25 16.95
N ARG A 205 -24.27 -16.63 16.29
CA ARG A 205 -24.02 -15.47 15.42
C ARG A 205 -23.66 -14.23 16.23
N GLU A 206 -22.53 -13.62 15.89
CA GLU A 206 -22.07 -12.39 16.49
C GLU A 206 -22.81 -11.18 15.90
N LYS A 207 -23.46 -10.39 16.76
CA LYS A 207 -24.13 -9.14 16.38
C LYS A 207 -23.15 -7.98 16.50
N ILE A 208 -22.93 -7.27 15.40
CA ILE A 208 -21.97 -6.16 15.32
C ILE A 208 -22.63 -4.80 15.11
N GLY A 209 -23.95 -4.77 14.88
CA GLY A 209 -24.67 -3.51 14.70
C GLY A 209 -26.18 -3.68 14.52
N TRP A 210 -26.86 -2.57 14.27
CA TRP A 210 -28.29 -2.51 14.03
C TRP A 210 -28.61 -1.61 12.83
N ALA A 211 -29.40 -2.11 11.89
CA ALA A 211 -29.96 -1.36 10.77
C ALA A 211 -31.48 -1.24 10.91
N THR A 212 -32.11 -0.40 10.08
CA THR A 212 -33.57 -0.29 10.01
C THR A 212 -34.26 -1.64 9.69
N SER A 213 -33.54 -2.55 9.01
CA SER A 213 -33.98 -3.90 8.68
C SER A 213 -33.71 -4.96 9.76
N GLY A 214 -33.07 -4.58 10.89
CA GLY A 214 -32.77 -5.49 12.00
C GLY A 214 -31.27 -5.60 12.35
N PRO A 215 -30.88 -6.61 13.16
CA PRO A 215 -29.48 -6.78 13.57
C PRO A 215 -28.56 -7.13 12.39
N ILE A 216 -27.37 -6.54 12.37
CA ILE A 216 -26.29 -6.87 11.43
C ILE A 216 -25.38 -7.90 12.08
N TYR A 217 -25.15 -9.02 11.39
CA TYR A 217 -24.28 -10.08 11.87
C TYR A 217 -22.91 -10.07 11.18
N ALA A 218 -21.87 -10.45 11.93
CA ALA A 218 -20.51 -10.51 11.42
C ALA A 218 -20.36 -11.42 10.20
N ASP A 219 -21.05 -12.57 10.19
CA ASP A 219 -21.03 -13.53 9.08
C ASP A 219 -21.62 -12.96 7.77
N GLN A 220 -22.60 -12.05 7.88
CA GLN A 220 -23.19 -11.37 6.72
C GLN A 220 -22.22 -10.39 6.09
N ILE A 221 -21.50 -9.62 6.93
CA ILE A 221 -20.45 -8.71 6.45
C ILE A 221 -19.30 -9.49 5.82
N ALA A 222 -18.86 -10.57 6.46
CA ALA A 222 -17.81 -11.43 5.92
C ALA A 222 -18.19 -12.02 4.54
N ARG A 223 -19.44 -12.50 4.40
CA ARG A 223 -19.97 -12.98 3.12
C ARG A 223 -20.02 -11.88 2.06
N SER A 224 -20.57 -10.71 2.40
CA SER A 224 -20.64 -9.58 1.47
C SER A 224 -19.26 -9.13 0.99
N ARG A 225 -18.26 -9.09 1.90
CA ARG A 225 -16.87 -8.80 1.56
C ARG A 225 -16.29 -9.85 0.63
N HIS A 226 -16.45 -11.13 0.96
CA HIS A 226 -16.01 -12.24 0.12
C HIS A 226 -16.57 -12.14 -1.31
N ASP A 227 -17.88 -11.97 -1.44
CA ASP A 227 -18.54 -11.91 -2.74
C ASP A 227 -18.10 -10.67 -3.54
N SER A 228 -17.92 -9.53 -2.86
CA SER A 228 -17.41 -8.30 -3.47
C SER A 228 -15.97 -8.46 -3.95
N THR A 229 -15.07 -9.07 -3.15
CA THR A 229 -13.68 -9.32 -3.53
C THR A 229 -13.61 -10.21 -4.77
N VAL A 230 -14.37 -11.31 -4.81
CA VAL A 230 -14.41 -12.21 -5.97
C VAL A 230 -14.89 -11.45 -7.21
N GLN A 231 -16.01 -10.73 -7.09
CA GLN A 231 -16.60 -10.03 -8.23
C GLN A 231 -15.64 -8.96 -8.80
N LEU A 232 -15.14 -8.07 -7.94
CA LEU A 232 -14.26 -6.97 -8.37
C LEU A 232 -12.95 -7.48 -8.97
N ALA A 233 -12.39 -8.55 -8.39
CA ALA A 233 -11.17 -9.15 -8.93
C ALA A 233 -11.41 -9.79 -10.31
N LEU A 234 -12.50 -10.54 -10.50
CA LEU A 234 -12.83 -11.13 -11.80
C LEU A 234 -13.13 -10.06 -12.85
N GLU A 235 -13.79 -8.96 -12.47
CA GLU A 235 -14.03 -7.79 -13.33
C GLU A 235 -12.70 -7.17 -13.79
N ALA A 236 -11.80 -6.87 -12.85
CA ALA A 236 -10.51 -6.26 -13.16
C ALA A 236 -9.59 -7.18 -14.00
N ILE A 237 -9.65 -8.50 -13.77
CA ILE A 237 -8.92 -9.49 -14.59
C ILE A 237 -9.50 -9.51 -16.01
N ALA A 238 -10.83 -9.54 -16.15
CA ALA A 238 -11.47 -9.54 -17.46
C ALA A 238 -11.12 -8.28 -18.25
N ASP A 239 -11.14 -7.11 -17.62
CA ASP A 239 -10.70 -5.85 -18.21
C ASP A 239 -9.23 -5.89 -18.64
N ALA A 240 -8.34 -6.40 -17.77
CA ALA A 240 -6.92 -6.54 -18.09
C ALA A 240 -6.65 -7.54 -19.23
N GLN A 241 -7.51 -8.55 -19.41
CA GLN A 241 -7.43 -9.54 -20.49
C GLN A 241 -8.13 -9.07 -21.78
N GLY A 242 -8.95 -8.02 -21.73
CA GLY A 242 -9.85 -7.64 -22.83
C GLY A 242 -11.01 -8.64 -23.04
N ASP A 243 -11.38 -9.41 -22.01
CA ASP A 243 -12.46 -10.40 -22.00
C ASP A 243 -13.81 -9.73 -21.74
N VAL A 244 -14.41 -9.17 -22.79
CA VAL A 244 -15.69 -8.44 -22.72
C VAL A 244 -16.83 -9.33 -22.22
N ASP A 245 -16.86 -10.61 -22.64
CA ASP A 245 -17.89 -11.55 -22.23
C ASP A 245 -17.77 -11.89 -20.73
N GLY A 246 -16.53 -12.08 -20.24
CA GLY A 246 -16.22 -12.25 -18.83
C GLY A 246 -16.68 -11.06 -17.97
N PHE A 247 -16.45 -9.83 -18.45
CA PHE A 247 -16.90 -8.62 -17.76
C PHE A 247 -18.43 -8.54 -17.68
N ILE A 248 -19.13 -8.81 -18.80
CA ILE A 248 -20.60 -8.78 -18.86
C ILE A 248 -21.21 -9.82 -17.92
N ALA A 249 -20.62 -11.01 -17.83
CA ALA A 249 -21.08 -12.05 -16.90
C ALA A 249 -21.10 -11.54 -15.45
N GLN A 250 -20.03 -10.85 -15.00
CA GLN A 250 -19.96 -10.28 -13.65
C GLN A 250 -20.99 -9.17 -13.38
N LYS A 251 -21.34 -8.36 -14.39
CA LYS A 251 -22.38 -7.33 -14.27
C LYS A 251 -23.81 -7.91 -14.26
N THR A 252 -24.03 -8.99 -15.00
CA THR A 252 -25.36 -9.61 -15.12
C THR A 252 -25.78 -10.31 -13.83
N ASP A 253 -24.83 -10.88 -13.09
CA ASP A 253 -25.10 -11.47 -11.78
C ASP A 253 -25.38 -10.40 -10.71
N LYS A 254 -24.77 -9.20 -10.82
CA LYS A 254 -25.12 -8.04 -9.98
C LYS A 254 -26.56 -7.57 -10.15
N ALA A 255 -27.11 -7.66 -11.36
CA ALA A 255 -28.48 -7.22 -11.64
C ALA A 255 -29.56 -8.21 -11.15
N LYS A 256 -29.18 -9.43 -10.76
CA LYS A 256 -30.08 -10.49 -10.28
C LYS A 256 -30.14 -10.60 -8.75
N THR A 257 -29.28 -9.87 -8.04
CA THR A 257 -29.18 -9.86 -6.57
C THR A 257 -29.76 -8.57 -6.01
#